data_AF-A0A661JGP9-F1
#
_entry.id   AF-A0A661JGP9-F1
#
_cell.length_a   1.000
_cell.length_b   1.000
_cell.length_c   1.000
_cell.angle_alpha   90.00
_cell.angle_beta   90.00
_cell.angle_gamma   90.00
#
_symmetry.space_group_name_H-M   'P 1'
#
loop_
_entity.id
_entity.type
_entity.pdbx_description
1 polymer ?
#
loop_
_entity_poly.entity_id
_entity_poly.type
_entity_poly.pdbx_seq_one_letter_code
_entity_poly.pdbx_strand_id
1 'polypeptide(L)'
;MRRFLRTIVGTIQAEKNTGSPWGQFPKPKSFFEKINKWKSGLETHHPFTQDEQDALTNLTGQIDTLSQARSGQHPNYDFTKQEVEELLEKAKETHKAFGGSDTELLPIDADIPRKFNGDSLLRSLDASAEMLNVSEYVETMLIRIRTLLADTRMKSIISDTEDITLEQWLTDYIGGDAAENSSLTIIDLSLVPSEIIHIVTAVIARMIFEALQRYRNLNEKHKTLPTVLVMEEAHTFIKQYKVDAENQDAASVCCQVFERIAREGRKFGLGLVLSSQRPSELSPTVLSQCNTFLLHRISNDRDQDLVQRFVPDNLKGLLRELPSLPSQNAILLGWASELPVLVRMNDLPKAQRPQSDDPDFWDVWTGKNKKGEKVERTISWKQIADDWQQLADASNKKQED
;
A
#
# COMPACT_ATOMS: atom_id res chain seq x y z
N MET A 1 13.22 -18.92 14.04
CA MET A 1 12.64 -19.36 15.31
C MET A 1 11.65 -18.35 15.92
N ARG A 2 12.06 -17.12 16.25
CA ARG A 2 11.18 -16.07 16.81
C ARG A 2 9.79 -15.93 16.14
N ARG A 3 9.73 -15.77 14.81
CA ARG A 3 8.45 -15.67 14.07
C ARG A 3 7.55 -16.92 14.21
N PHE A 4 8.16 -18.10 14.27
CA PHE A 4 7.46 -19.37 14.43
C PHE A 4 6.86 -19.49 15.84
N LEU A 5 7.65 -19.16 16.87
CA LEU A 5 7.18 -19.07 18.26
C LEU A 5 6.04 -18.06 18.42
N ARG A 6 6.10 -16.92 17.72
CA ARG A 6 5.02 -15.94 17.68
C ARG A 6 3.71 -16.54 17.15
N THR A 7 3.78 -17.31 16.06
CA THR A 7 2.62 -18.00 15.51
C THR A 7 2.07 -19.02 16.49
N ILE A 8 2.92 -19.79 17.19
CA ILE A 8 2.49 -20.72 18.25
C ILE A 8 1.71 -19.97 19.33
N VAL A 9 2.27 -18.88 19.88
CA VAL A 9 1.60 -18.08 20.91
C VAL A 9 0.26 -17.54 20.41
N GLY A 10 0.22 -16.96 19.22
CA GLY A 10 -1.01 -16.44 18.61
C GLY A 10 -2.07 -17.52 18.37
N THR A 11 -1.66 -18.72 17.94
CA THR A 11 -2.57 -19.85 17.71
C THR A 11 -3.13 -20.38 19.04
N ILE A 12 -2.30 -20.56 20.06
CA ILE A 12 -2.77 -20.99 21.40
C ILE A 12 -3.76 -19.98 21.96
N GLN A 13 -3.48 -18.68 21.84
CA GLN A 13 -4.38 -17.62 22.29
C GLN A 13 -5.73 -17.64 21.57
N ALA A 14 -5.74 -17.85 20.24
CA ALA A 14 -6.97 -17.94 19.46
C ALA A 14 -7.81 -19.18 19.82
N GLU A 15 -7.18 -20.34 19.98
CA GLU A 15 -7.83 -21.59 20.38
C GLU A 15 -8.40 -21.49 21.81
N LYS A 16 -7.64 -20.89 22.74
CA LYS A 16 -8.10 -20.57 24.09
C LYS A 16 -9.35 -19.69 24.09
N ASN A 17 -9.34 -18.61 23.30
CA ASN A 17 -10.44 -17.65 23.21
C ASN A 17 -11.71 -18.26 22.59
N THR A 18 -11.56 -19.16 21.62
CA THR A 18 -12.68 -19.86 20.98
C THR A 18 -13.20 -21.05 21.80
N GLY A 19 -12.49 -21.43 22.88
CA GLY A 19 -12.84 -22.58 23.72
C GLY A 19 -12.67 -23.92 23.02
N SER A 20 -11.86 -23.98 21.96
CA SER A 20 -11.64 -25.16 21.14
C SER A 20 -10.97 -26.33 21.91
N PRO A 21 -9.97 -26.12 22.78
CA PRO A 21 -9.30 -27.21 23.52
C PRO A 21 -10.20 -27.99 24.50
N TRP A 22 -11.31 -27.39 24.95
CA TRP A 22 -12.32 -28.02 25.82
C TRP A 22 -13.72 -27.96 25.20
N GLY A 23 -13.76 -27.84 23.86
CA GLY A 23 -15.00 -27.79 23.10
C GLY A 23 -15.55 -29.18 22.79
N GLN A 24 -16.64 -29.23 22.02
CA GLN A 24 -17.14 -30.50 21.52
C GLN A 24 -16.20 -31.11 20.47
N PHE A 25 -16.10 -32.44 20.47
CA PHE A 25 -15.39 -33.19 19.43
C PHE A 25 -15.87 -32.77 18.03
N PRO A 26 -14.97 -32.55 17.04
CA PRO A 26 -13.55 -32.91 17.03
C PRO A 26 -12.56 -31.81 17.50
N LYS A 27 -13.03 -30.68 18.04
CA LYS A 27 -12.17 -29.52 18.32
C LYS A 27 -10.96 -29.81 19.22
N PRO A 28 -11.10 -30.53 20.35
CA PRO A 28 -9.94 -30.85 21.20
C PRO A 28 -8.93 -31.76 20.49
N LYS A 29 -9.40 -32.66 19.62
CA LYS A 29 -8.54 -33.51 18.80
C LYS A 29 -7.76 -32.68 17.76
N SER A 30 -8.42 -31.73 17.10
CA SER A 30 -7.75 -30.80 16.20
C SER A 30 -6.66 -29.99 16.91
N PHE A 31 -6.92 -29.51 18.13
CA PHE A 31 -5.91 -28.81 18.93
C PHE A 31 -4.73 -29.71 19.31
N PHE A 32 -4.98 -30.97 19.69
CA PHE A 32 -3.94 -31.97 19.94
C PHE A 32 -3.07 -32.24 18.70
N GLU A 33 -3.67 -32.36 17.52
CA GLU A 33 -2.94 -32.53 16.26
C GLU A 33 -2.03 -31.31 15.97
N LYS A 34 -2.49 -30.09 16.27
CA LYS A 34 -1.68 -28.86 16.14
C LYS A 34 -0.48 -28.87 17.09
N ILE A 35 -0.66 -29.28 18.35
CA ILE A 35 0.43 -29.40 19.33
C ILE A 35 1.53 -30.36 18.83
N ASN A 36 1.14 -31.51 18.28
CA ASN A 36 2.10 -32.47 17.72
C ASN A 36 2.84 -31.91 16.49
N LYS A 37 2.16 -31.12 15.65
CA LYS A 37 2.82 -30.42 14.53
C LYS A 37 3.81 -29.35 15.00
N TRP A 38 3.48 -28.62 16.07
CA TRP A 38 4.41 -27.65 16.65
C TRP A 38 5.68 -28.33 17.15
N LYS A 39 5.55 -29.51 17.76
CA LYS A 39 6.71 -30.32 18.19
C LYS A 39 7.69 -30.56 17.04
N SER A 40 7.22 -31.07 15.90
CA SER A 40 8.09 -31.34 14.75
C SER A 40 8.74 -30.10 14.17
N GLY A 41 8.10 -28.92 14.27
CA GLY A 41 8.67 -27.66 13.79
C GLY A 41 9.66 -27.00 14.76
N LEU A 42 9.68 -27.40 16.04
CA LEU A 42 10.63 -26.91 17.04
C LEU A 42 11.98 -27.65 16.99
N GLU A 43 12.02 -28.85 16.42
CA GLU A 43 13.25 -29.63 16.20
C GLU A 43 14.11 -28.95 15.10
N THR A 44 15.11 -28.15 15.50
CA THR A 44 15.98 -27.43 14.55
C THR A 44 17.48 -27.54 14.90
N HIS A 45 18.31 -27.60 13.85
CA HIS A 45 19.75 -27.87 13.88
C HIS A 45 20.67 -26.63 13.93
N HIS A 46 20.17 -25.48 14.42
CA HIS A 46 21.00 -24.27 14.55
C HIS A 46 21.58 -24.12 15.96
N PRO A 47 22.81 -23.59 16.11
CA PRO A 47 23.35 -23.28 17.41
C PRO A 47 22.58 -22.08 17.99
N PHE A 48 21.85 -22.33 19.08
CA PHE A 48 21.19 -21.31 19.89
C PHE A 48 22.05 -20.98 21.11
N THR A 49 21.79 -19.83 21.73
CA THR A 49 22.36 -19.50 23.03
C THR A 49 21.82 -20.43 24.12
N GLN A 50 22.52 -20.53 25.26
CA GLN A 50 22.11 -21.39 26.37
C GLN A 50 20.67 -21.05 26.84
N ASP A 51 20.38 -19.76 27.00
CA ASP A 51 19.05 -19.27 27.42
C ASP A 51 17.94 -19.65 26.42
N GLU A 52 18.23 -19.57 25.11
CA GLU A 52 17.30 -19.98 24.05
C GLU A 52 17.06 -21.50 24.04
N GLN A 53 18.12 -22.30 24.26
CA GLN A 53 18.02 -23.76 24.36
C GLN A 53 17.21 -24.20 25.58
N ASP A 54 17.44 -23.58 26.73
CA ASP A 54 16.73 -23.90 27.97
C ASP A 54 15.23 -23.56 27.84
N ALA A 55 14.90 -22.40 27.27
CA ALA A 55 13.52 -22.01 27.03
C ALA A 55 12.81 -22.94 26.03
N LEU A 56 13.50 -23.31 24.94
CA LEU A 56 12.96 -24.21 23.92
C LEU A 56 12.72 -25.62 24.49
N THR A 57 13.66 -26.12 25.30
CA THR A 57 13.54 -27.41 26.00
C THR A 57 12.34 -27.43 26.94
N ASN A 58 12.11 -26.33 27.69
CA ASN A 58 10.96 -26.19 28.58
C ASN A 58 9.61 -26.22 27.82
N LEU A 59 9.56 -25.58 26.66
CA LEU A 59 8.37 -25.60 25.79
C LEU A 59 8.13 -26.99 25.18
N THR A 60 9.16 -27.62 24.61
CA THR A 60 9.03 -28.98 24.06
C THR A 60 8.67 -30.01 25.13
N GLY A 61 9.21 -29.88 26.35
CA GLY A 61 8.85 -30.74 27.47
C GLY A 61 7.39 -30.62 27.91
N GLN A 62 6.83 -29.39 27.88
CA GLN A 62 5.40 -29.19 28.11
C GLN A 62 4.56 -29.82 27.01
N ILE A 63 4.94 -29.60 25.75
CA ILE A 63 4.28 -30.21 24.59
C ILE A 63 4.28 -31.73 24.72
N ASP A 64 5.42 -32.33 25.07
CA ASP A 64 5.53 -33.78 25.27
C ASP A 64 4.66 -34.32 26.38
N THR A 65 4.58 -33.60 27.51
CA THR A 65 3.71 -33.97 28.63
C THR A 65 2.24 -33.99 28.20
N LEU A 66 1.80 -32.96 27.47
CA LEU A 66 0.43 -32.86 26.96
C LEU A 66 0.14 -33.91 25.88
N SER A 67 1.12 -34.20 25.02
CA SER A 67 1.00 -35.19 23.95
C SER A 67 0.93 -36.62 24.50
N GLN A 68 1.78 -36.96 25.47
CA GLN A 68 1.80 -38.29 26.09
C GLN A 68 0.52 -38.58 26.88
N ALA A 69 0.03 -37.60 27.65
CA ALA A 69 -1.21 -37.73 28.43
C ALA A 69 -2.45 -38.08 27.57
N ARG A 70 -2.38 -37.79 26.26
CA ARG A 70 -3.46 -37.94 25.29
C ARG A 70 -3.09 -38.91 24.16
N SER A 71 -2.10 -39.78 24.40
CA SER A 71 -1.71 -40.87 23.52
C SER A 71 -2.21 -42.22 24.07
N GLY A 72 -2.75 -43.10 23.22
CA GLY A 72 -3.25 -44.42 23.66
C GLY A 72 -4.36 -45.00 22.80
N GLN A 73 -4.91 -46.15 23.23
CA GLN A 73 -5.93 -46.90 22.48
C GLN A 73 -7.34 -46.28 22.57
N HIS A 74 -7.59 -45.43 23.58
CA HIS A 74 -8.80 -44.60 23.75
C HIS A 74 -8.44 -43.24 24.38
N PRO A 75 -7.79 -42.34 23.62
CA PRO A 75 -7.30 -41.08 24.16
C PRO A 75 -8.44 -40.12 24.46
N ASN A 76 -8.41 -39.49 25.64
CA ASN A 76 -9.23 -38.33 25.93
C ASN A 76 -8.51 -37.08 25.43
N TYR A 77 -9.12 -36.35 24.49
CA TYR A 77 -8.52 -35.16 23.90
C TYR A 77 -8.85 -33.87 24.66
N ASP A 78 -9.64 -33.91 25.73
CA ASP A 78 -10.01 -32.71 26.46
C ASP A 78 -8.80 -32.07 27.14
N PHE A 79 -8.67 -30.75 26.98
CA PHE A 79 -7.68 -29.94 27.67
C PHE A 79 -8.32 -29.16 28.79
N THR A 80 -7.67 -29.09 29.94
CA THR A 80 -8.07 -28.16 31.00
C THR A 80 -7.63 -26.74 30.65
N LYS A 81 -8.36 -25.74 31.15
CA LYS A 81 -7.98 -24.35 30.98
C LYS A 81 -6.57 -24.06 31.51
N GLN A 82 -6.21 -24.69 32.63
CA GLN A 82 -4.89 -24.54 33.26
C GLN A 82 -3.77 -25.08 32.37
N GLU A 83 -3.92 -26.27 31.78
CA GLU A 83 -2.92 -26.84 30.86
C GLU A 83 -2.66 -25.93 29.65
N VAL A 84 -3.71 -25.32 29.08
CA VAL A 84 -3.59 -24.40 27.94
C VAL A 84 -2.95 -23.07 28.37
N GLU A 85 -3.23 -22.60 29.58
CA GLU A 85 -2.65 -21.37 30.14
C GLU A 85 -1.16 -21.54 30.45
N GLU A 86 -0.76 -22.69 31.01
CA GLU A 86 0.65 -23.05 31.23
C GLU A 86 1.42 -23.22 29.91
N LEU A 87 0.81 -23.85 28.90
CA LEU A 87 1.40 -23.97 27.57
C LEU A 87 1.60 -22.59 26.92
N LEU A 88 0.62 -21.70 27.05
CA LEU A 88 0.69 -20.33 26.53
C LEU A 88 1.82 -19.52 27.19
N GLU A 89 1.94 -19.58 28.52
CA GLU A 89 2.99 -18.86 29.24
C GLU A 89 4.39 -19.37 28.86
N LYS A 90 4.60 -20.69 28.82
CA LYS A 90 5.88 -21.26 28.35
C LYS A 90 6.20 -20.86 26.91
N ALA A 91 5.19 -20.80 26.03
CA ALA A 91 5.37 -20.35 24.66
C ALA A 91 5.76 -18.85 24.58
N LYS A 92 5.18 -17.99 25.43
CA LYS A 92 5.54 -16.56 25.53
C LYS A 92 6.95 -16.37 26.08
N GLU A 93 7.33 -17.08 27.13
CA GLU A 93 8.67 -17.05 27.70
C GLU A 93 9.72 -17.44 26.67
N THR A 94 9.44 -18.52 25.93
CA THR A 94 10.30 -18.97 24.82
C THR A 94 10.37 -17.91 23.73
N HIS A 95 9.24 -17.34 23.30
CA HIS A 95 9.22 -16.25 22.32
C HIS A 95 10.07 -15.05 22.77
N LYS A 96 10.03 -14.71 24.07
CA LYS A 96 10.79 -13.61 24.67
C LYS A 96 12.29 -13.91 24.74
N ALA A 97 12.69 -15.15 25.05
CA ALA A 97 14.08 -15.60 25.03
C ALA A 97 14.71 -15.44 23.63
N PHE A 98 13.94 -15.68 22.57
CA PHE A 98 14.33 -15.43 21.17
C PHE A 98 14.21 -13.94 20.75
N GLY A 99 14.17 -13.02 21.72
CA GLY A 99 14.12 -11.57 21.50
C GLY A 99 12.75 -10.99 21.12
N GLY A 100 11.68 -11.77 21.25
CA GLY A 100 10.31 -11.33 20.98
C GLY A 100 9.73 -10.46 22.10
N SER A 101 8.81 -9.55 21.76
CA SER A 101 8.09 -8.71 22.73
C SER A 101 6.58 -8.98 22.68
N ASP A 102 5.87 -8.66 23.77
CA ASP A 102 4.41 -8.80 23.85
C ASP A 102 3.69 -7.95 22.79
N THR A 103 4.29 -6.83 22.37
CA THR A 103 3.83 -5.99 21.26
C THR A 103 3.91 -6.65 19.88
N GLU A 104 4.63 -7.77 19.73
CA GLU A 104 4.61 -8.58 18.51
C GLU A 104 3.50 -9.63 18.51
N LEU A 105 2.91 -9.93 19.66
CA LEU A 105 1.79 -10.89 19.79
C LEU A 105 0.45 -10.28 19.38
N LEU A 106 0.40 -8.94 19.22
CA LEU A 106 -0.76 -8.25 18.66
C LEU A 106 -0.96 -8.68 17.19
N PRO A 107 -2.22 -8.81 16.73
CA PRO A 107 -2.50 -9.09 15.32
C PRO A 107 -1.78 -8.06 14.45
N ILE A 108 -0.95 -8.54 13.53
CA ILE A 108 -0.36 -7.69 12.50
C ILE A 108 -1.45 -7.50 11.46
N ASP A 109 -1.95 -6.27 11.37
CA ASP A 109 -2.85 -5.87 10.30
C ASP A 109 -2.05 -5.33 9.10
N ALA A 110 -2.69 -5.27 7.94
CA ALA A 110 -2.14 -4.73 6.71
C ALA A 110 -1.69 -3.25 6.86
N ASP A 111 -2.24 -2.53 7.83
CA ASP A 111 -1.96 -1.12 8.11
C ASP A 111 -0.82 -0.92 9.15
N ILE A 112 -0.02 -1.95 9.41
CA ILE A 112 1.18 -1.89 10.27
C ILE A 112 2.43 -2.21 9.43
N PRO A 113 3.05 -1.19 8.79
CA PRO A 113 4.25 -1.40 7.98
C PRO A 113 5.40 -1.86 8.88
N ARG A 114 5.82 -3.12 8.70
CA ARG A 114 7.01 -3.69 9.36
C ARG A 114 7.96 -4.21 8.30
N LYS A 115 9.25 -3.92 8.45
CA LYS A 115 10.29 -4.47 7.59
C LYS A 115 10.20 -6.01 7.59
N PHE A 116 10.19 -6.60 6.40
CA PHE A 116 10.19 -8.04 6.24
C PHE A 116 11.08 -8.45 5.07
N ASN A 117 11.73 -9.60 5.21
CA ASN A 117 12.39 -10.27 4.11
C ASN A 117 11.38 -11.19 3.40
N GLY A 118 11.38 -11.19 2.06
CA GLY A 118 10.43 -11.96 1.24
C GLY A 118 10.44 -13.46 1.51
N ASP A 119 11.62 -14.08 1.61
CA ASP A 119 11.75 -15.50 1.92
C ASP A 119 11.24 -15.82 3.33
N SER A 120 11.53 -14.92 4.28
CA SER A 120 11.05 -15.05 5.65
C SER A 120 9.54 -14.87 5.77
N LEU A 121 8.91 -14.09 4.88
CA LEU A 121 7.46 -13.94 4.79
C LEU A 121 6.84 -15.25 4.27
N LEU A 122 7.33 -15.77 3.15
CA LEU A 122 6.83 -17.01 2.56
C LEU A 122 6.91 -18.18 3.53
N ARG A 123 8.06 -18.38 4.18
CA ARG A 123 8.24 -19.43 5.20
C ARG A 123 7.26 -19.27 6.36
N SER A 124 6.98 -18.03 6.78
CA SER A 124 6.05 -17.78 7.87
C SER A 124 4.60 -18.05 7.50
N LEU A 125 4.20 -17.75 6.26
CA LEU A 125 2.86 -18.04 5.74
C LEU A 125 2.65 -19.55 5.59
N ASP A 126 3.65 -20.25 5.04
CA ASP A 126 3.63 -21.70 4.85
C ASP A 126 3.52 -22.43 6.20
N ALA A 127 4.40 -22.09 7.16
CA ALA A 127 4.34 -22.62 8.51
C ALA A 127 2.98 -22.32 9.19
N SER A 128 2.43 -21.12 8.99
CA SER A 128 1.11 -20.77 9.56
C SER A 128 -0.02 -21.58 8.91
N ALA A 129 0.05 -21.84 7.61
CA ALA A 129 -0.93 -22.65 6.90
C ALA A 129 -0.89 -24.11 7.35
N GLU A 130 0.31 -24.66 7.57
CA GLU A 130 0.49 -26.01 8.13
C GLU A 130 -0.04 -26.12 9.56
N MET A 131 0.22 -25.10 10.39
CA MET A 131 -0.29 -25.03 11.77
C MET A 131 -1.81 -24.92 11.84
N LEU A 132 -2.42 -24.22 10.88
CA LEU A 132 -3.86 -24.04 10.83
C LEU A 132 -4.59 -25.15 10.08
N ASN A 133 -3.87 -26.15 9.54
CA ASN A 133 -4.41 -27.22 8.68
C ASN A 133 -5.13 -26.67 7.44
N VAL A 134 -4.61 -25.60 6.85
CA VAL A 134 -5.19 -24.95 5.65
C VAL A 134 -4.21 -24.88 4.47
N SER A 135 -3.12 -25.64 4.50
CA SER A 135 -2.07 -25.62 3.47
C SER A 135 -2.62 -25.77 2.04
N GLU A 136 -3.58 -26.67 1.83
CA GLU A 136 -4.22 -26.90 0.52
C GLU A 136 -4.94 -25.65 -0.04
N TYR A 137 -5.48 -24.80 0.84
CA TYR A 137 -6.16 -23.57 0.44
C TYR A 137 -5.21 -22.41 0.15
N VAL A 138 -3.97 -22.47 0.68
CA VAL A 138 -3.01 -21.37 0.67
C VAL A 138 -1.92 -21.57 -0.39
N GLU A 139 -1.77 -22.77 -0.94
CA GLU A 139 -0.73 -23.12 -1.92
C GLU A 139 -0.75 -22.21 -3.15
N THR A 140 -1.92 -21.97 -3.74
CA THR A 140 -2.07 -21.08 -4.91
C THR A 140 -1.70 -19.63 -4.58
N MET A 141 -2.00 -19.17 -3.37
CA MET A 141 -1.61 -17.84 -2.88
C MET A 141 -0.09 -17.74 -2.70
N LEU A 142 0.55 -18.76 -2.12
CA LEU A 142 2.02 -18.80 -1.93
C LEU A 142 2.76 -18.78 -3.27
N ILE A 143 2.26 -19.49 -4.28
CA ILE A 143 2.82 -19.45 -5.64
C ILE A 143 2.72 -18.02 -6.20
N ARG A 144 1.57 -17.37 -6.07
CA ARG A 144 1.38 -15.98 -6.54
C ARG A 144 2.31 -15.00 -5.81
N ILE A 145 2.47 -15.13 -4.49
CA ILE A 145 3.39 -14.29 -3.70
C ILE A 145 4.84 -14.53 -4.14
N ARG A 146 5.25 -15.79 -4.38
CA ARG A 146 6.59 -16.12 -4.91
C ARG A 146 6.82 -15.44 -6.26
N THR A 147 5.85 -15.52 -7.17
CA THR A 147 5.94 -14.86 -8.49
C THR A 147 6.08 -13.34 -8.34
N LEU A 148 5.31 -12.72 -7.44
CA LEU A 148 5.41 -11.28 -7.18
C LEU A 148 6.77 -10.86 -6.59
N LEU A 149 7.32 -11.65 -5.67
CA LEU A 149 8.63 -11.40 -5.07
C LEU A 149 9.79 -11.61 -6.05
N ALA A 150 9.60 -12.49 -7.04
CA ALA A 150 10.59 -12.76 -8.08
C ALA A 150 10.55 -11.76 -9.24
N ASP A 151 9.49 -10.97 -9.38
CA ASP A 151 9.36 -9.97 -10.45
C ASP A 151 10.40 -8.86 -10.28
N THR A 152 11.29 -8.72 -11.27
CA THR A 152 12.35 -7.71 -11.27
C THR A 152 11.81 -6.29 -11.20
N ARG A 153 10.59 -6.06 -11.70
CA ARG A 153 9.90 -4.75 -11.66
C ARG A 153 9.40 -4.40 -10.26
N MET A 154 9.07 -5.42 -9.45
CA MET A 154 8.68 -5.25 -8.05
C MET A 154 9.88 -5.13 -7.11
N LYS A 155 11.07 -5.50 -7.59
CA LYS A 155 12.29 -5.46 -6.78
C LYS A 155 12.60 -4.06 -6.27
N SER A 156 12.42 -3.01 -7.07
CA SER A 156 12.62 -1.62 -6.59
C SER A 156 11.64 -1.20 -5.50
N ILE A 157 10.48 -1.84 -5.40
CA ILE A 157 9.43 -1.52 -4.41
C ILE A 157 9.56 -2.39 -3.16
N ILE A 158 9.94 -3.66 -3.31
CA ILE A 158 9.95 -4.66 -2.23
C ILE A 158 11.35 -4.91 -1.65
N SER A 159 12.42 -4.67 -2.41
CA SER A 159 13.76 -5.11 -2.00
C SER A 159 14.48 -4.15 -1.05
N ASP A 160 15.32 -4.73 -0.20
CA ASP A 160 16.27 -4.08 0.72
C ASP A 160 17.43 -3.35 -0.02
N THR A 161 17.18 -2.71 -1.16
CA THR A 161 18.25 -2.01 -1.91
C THR A 161 18.79 -0.80 -1.14
N GLU A 162 17.98 -0.20 -0.27
CA GLU A 162 18.36 0.87 0.66
C GLU A 162 17.74 0.62 2.05
N ASP A 163 18.51 0.87 3.12
CA ASP A 163 18.03 0.76 4.51
C ASP A 163 17.18 1.98 4.91
N ILE A 164 16.08 2.21 4.18
CA ILE A 164 15.13 3.27 4.50
C ILE A 164 14.26 2.81 5.67
N THR A 165 14.25 3.58 6.75
CA THR A 165 13.33 3.37 7.88
C THR A 165 11.97 4.01 7.57
N LEU A 166 10.91 3.53 8.21
CA LEU A 166 9.59 4.16 8.09
C LEU A 166 9.63 5.62 8.53
N GLU A 167 10.39 5.94 9.59
CA GLU A 167 10.61 7.31 10.06
C GLU A 167 11.20 8.17 8.95
N GLN A 168 12.29 7.72 8.33
CA GLN A 168 12.96 8.43 7.25
C GLN A 168 12.00 8.66 6.07
N TRP A 169 11.25 7.63 5.67
CA TRP A 169 10.25 7.75 4.61
C TRP A 169 9.17 8.79 4.93
N LEU A 170 8.66 8.81 6.16
CA LEU A 170 7.66 9.80 6.57
C LEU A 170 8.23 11.23 6.54
N THR A 171 9.46 11.42 7.02
CA THR A 171 10.14 12.72 7.03
C THR A 171 10.45 13.23 5.62
N ASP A 172 10.85 12.34 4.70
CA ASP A 172 11.21 12.70 3.33
C ASP A 172 9.97 12.97 2.47
N TYR A 173 8.90 12.19 2.63
CA TYR A 173 7.73 12.27 1.75
C TYR A 173 6.55 13.07 2.32
N ILE A 174 6.28 13.02 3.62
CA ILE A 174 5.21 13.82 4.26
C ILE A 174 5.75 15.19 4.69
N GLY A 175 7.00 15.23 5.16
CA GLY A 175 7.72 16.46 5.48
C GLY A 175 8.19 16.52 6.94
N GLY A 176 9.26 17.28 7.15
CA GLY A 176 9.81 17.61 8.46
C GLY A 176 9.16 18.85 9.09
N ASP A 177 9.49 19.10 10.36
CA ASP A 177 9.03 20.29 11.07
C ASP A 177 9.48 21.57 10.37
N ALA A 178 8.68 22.63 10.51
CA ALA A 178 8.93 23.96 9.93
C ALA A 178 9.22 23.99 8.42
N ALA A 179 8.85 22.94 7.68
CA ALA A 179 9.15 22.77 6.26
C ALA A 179 10.66 22.76 5.94
N GLU A 180 11.49 22.22 6.84
CA GLU A 180 12.94 22.04 6.63
C GLU A 180 13.26 21.28 5.32
N ASN A 181 12.42 20.30 4.96
CA ASN A 181 12.56 19.49 3.74
C ASN A 181 11.69 19.96 2.56
N SER A 182 11.31 21.25 2.53
CA SER A 182 10.32 21.82 1.62
C SER A 182 8.87 21.42 1.91
N SER A 183 7.93 22.22 1.43
CA SER A 183 6.48 22.01 1.60
C SER A 183 5.82 21.25 0.43
N LEU A 184 6.60 20.84 -0.58
CA LEU A 184 6.10 20.19 -1.79
C LEU A 184 6.95 18.96 -2.12
N THR A 185 6.36 17.79 -1.92
CA THR A 185 6.95 16.51 -2.31
C THR A 185 6.30 16.04 -3.62
N ILE A 186 7.12 15.74 -4.63
CA ILE A 186 6.66 15.16 -5.90
C ILE A 186 7.08 13.69 -5.94
N ILE A 187 6.11 12.81 -6.10
CA ILE A 187 6.34 11.37 -6.26
C ILE A 187 6.19 11.07 -7.75
N ASP A 188 7.33 10.90 -8.44
CA ASP A 188 7.36 10.55 -9.86
C ASP A 188 7.09 9.05 -10.05
N LEU A 189 6.01 8.74 -10.76
CA LEU A 189 5.58 7.37 -11.10
C LEU A 189 5.72 7.07 -12.60
N SER A 190 6.37 7.95 -13.38
CA SER A 190 6.45 7.84 -14.85
C SER A 190 7.10 6.55 -15.36
N LEU A 191 8.07 6.01 -14.61
CA LEU A 191 8.79 4.77 -14.95
C LEU A 191 8.17 3.52 -14.30
N VAL A 192 7.06 3.67 -13.56
CA VAL A 192 6.41 2.55 -12.89
C VAL A 192 5.48 1.83 -13.86
N PRO A 193 5.62 0.51 -14.06
CA PRO A 193 4.73 -0.27 -14.92
C PRO A 193 3.25 -0.12 -14.53
N SER A 194 2.37 -0.10 -15.53
CA SER A 194 0.93 0.06 -15.34
C SER A 194 0.28 -1.03 -14.47
N GLU A 195 0.86 -2.23 -14.43
CA GLU A 195 0.39 -3.35 -13.62
C GLU A 195 0.52 -3.08 -12.11
N ILE A 196 1.51 -2.29 -11.70
CA ILE A 196 1.90 -2.12 -10.29
C ILE A 196 1.65 -0.70 -9.79
N ILE A 197 1.46 0.26 -10.70
CA ILE A 197 1.24 1.67 -10.37
C ILE A 197 0.05 1.88 -9.42
N HIS A 198 -1.02 1.11 -9.60
CA HIS A 198 -2.19 1.13 -8.71
C HIS A 198 -1.87 0.67 -7.30
N ILE A 199 -1.04 -0.37 -7.17
CA ILE A 199 -0.63 -0.92 -5.87
C ILE A 199 0.23 0.11 -5.15
N VAL A 200 1.24 0.66 -5.82
CA VAL A 200 2.16 1.67 -5.27
C VAL A 200 1.37 2.88 -4.79
N THR A 201 0.52 3.44 -5.64
CA THR A 201 -0.30 4.60 -5.32
C THR A 201 -1.24 4.34 -4.13
N ALA A 202 -1.87 3.16 -4.10
CA ALA A 202 -2.74 2.77 -2.99
C ALA A 202 -1.98 2.57 -1.67
N VAL A 203 -0.76 2.06 -1.71
CA VAL A 203 0.10 1.91 -0.53
C VAL A 203 0.52 3.28 0.00
N ILE A 204 1.03 4.16 -0.86
CA ILE A 204 1.43 5.53 -0.49
C ILE A 204 0.26 6.28 0.14
N ALA A 205 -0.92 6.25 -0.50
CA ALA A 205 -2.11 6.93 0.00
C ALA A 205 -2.55 6.38 1.37
N ARG A 206 -2.49 5.05 1.58
CA ARG A 206 -2.76 4.43 2.89
C ARG A 206 -1.74 4.83 3.94
N MET A 207 -0.45 4.82 3.61
CA MET A 207 0.63 5.21 4.52
C MET A 207 0.44 6.65 5.00
N ILE A 208 0.16 7.59 4.09
CA ILE A 208 -0.11 8.99 4.44
C ILE A 208 -1.35 9.09 5.34
N PHE A 209 -2.45 8.44 4.97
CA PHE A 209 -3.69 8.50 5.73
C PHE A 209 -3.52 7.94 7.16
N GLU A 210 -2.93 6.76 7.31
CA GLU A 210 -2.70 6.10 8.60
C GLU A 210 -1.68 6.84 9.47
N ALA A 211 -0.66 7.46 8.86
CA ALA A 211 0.29 8.32 9.57
C ALA A 211 -0.42 9.52 10.21
N LEU A 212 -1.32 10.18 9.48
CA LEU A 212 -2.09 11.32 9.99
C LEU A 212 -3.10 10.90 11.06
N GLN A 213 -3.70 9.72 10.94
CA GLN A 213 -4.54 9.14 12.01
C GLN A 213 -3.73 8.92 13.29
N ARG A 214 -2.53 8.33 13.18
CA ARG A 214 -1.65 8.08 14.33
C ARG A 214 -1.14 9.38 14.93
N TYR A 215 -0.78 10.36 14.11
CA TYR A 215 -0.43 11.70 14.58
C TYR A 215 -1.56 12.28 15.42
N ARG A 216 -2.81 12.24 14.94
CA ARG A 216 -3.96 12.74 15.70
C ARG A 216 -4.17 11.99 17.03
N ASN A 217 -4.02 10.67 17.03
CA ASN A 217 -4.26 9.83 18.21
C ASN A 217 -3.16 9.96 19.27
N LEU A 218 -1.90 10.11 18.85
CA LEU A 218 -0.75 10.25 19.75
C LEU A 218 -0.63 11.66 20.34
N ASN A 219 -1.18 12.67 19.65
CA ASN A 219 -1.24 14.02 20.17
C ASN A 219 -2.33 14.15 21.24
N GLU A 220 -1.94 14.50 22.47
CA GLU A 220 -2.86 14.66 23.62
C GLU A 220 -4.07 15.56 23.32
N LYS A 221 -3.89 16.57 22.46
CA LYS A 221 -4.93 17.54 22.07
C LYS A 221 -5.71 17.15 20.81
N HIS A 222 -5.52 15.94 20.28
CA HIS A 222 -6.15 15.46 19.05
C HIS A 222 -5.98 16.41 17.85
N LYS A 223 -4.83 17.09 17.80
CA LYS A 223 -4.51 18.04 16.74
C LYS A 223 -4.22 17.28 15.45
N THR A 224 -4.63 17.86 14.33
CA THR A 224 -4.40 17.33 12.99
C THR A 224 -3.19 18.01 12.35
N LEU A 225 -2.47 17.29 11.50
CA LEU A 225 -1.43 17.84 10.62
C LEU A 225 -2.04 18.07 9.23
N PRO A 226 -2.28 19.32 8.81
CA PRO A 226 -2.86 19.59 7.50
C PRO A 226 -1.93 19.10 6.38
N THR A 227 -2.43 18.18 5.55
CA THR A 227 -1.69 17.59 4.44
C THR A 227 -2.59 17.57 3.21
N VAL A 228 -2.07 17.89 2.03
CA VAL A 228 -2.83 17.84 0.78
C VAL A 228 -2.21 16.81 -0.15
N LEU A 229 -2.98 15.78 -0.48
CA LEU A 229 -2.61 14.81 -1.49
C LEU A 229 -3.15 15.27 -2.85
N VAL A 230 -2.24 15.52 -3.80
CA VAL A 230 -2.59 15.91 -5.17
C VAL A 230 -2.41 14.71 -6.08
N MET A 231 -3.46 14.36 -6.82
CA MET A 231 -3.41 13.30 -7.82
C MET A 231 -3.54 13.88 -9.22
N GLU A 232 -2.48 13.71 -10.00
CA GLU A 232 -2.50 13.94 -11.43
C GLU A 232 -3.12 12.73 -12.15
N GLU A 233 -3.84 13.01 -13.24
CA GLU A 233 -4.58 12.02 -14.02
C GLU A 233 -5.39 11.04 -13.16
N ALA A 234 -6.16 11.58 -12.22
CA ALA A 234 -6.91 10.80 -11.24
C ALA A 234 -7.85 9.75 -11.87
N HIS A 235 -8.30 9.95 -13.12
CA HIS A 235 -9.11 8.97 -13.85
C HIS A 235 -8.35 7.68 -14.16
N THR A 236 -7.02 7.70 -14.16
CA THR A 236 -6.23 6.48 -14.30
C THR A 236 -6.40 5.60 -13.07
N PHE A 237 -6.40 6.17 -11.86
CA PHE A 237 -6.39 5.47 -10.57
C PHE A 237 -7.78 5.24 -9.94
N ILE A 238 -8.68 6.20 -10.08
CA ILE A 238 -9.99 6.25 -9.40
C ILE A 238 -11.10 6.04 -10.43
N LYS A 239 -11.14 4.87 -11.06
CA LYS A 239 -12.13 4.59 -12.11
C LYS A 239 -13.48 4.19 -11.55
N GLN A 240 -14.54 4.55 -12.27
CA GLN A 240 -15.87 3.97 -12.11
C GLN A 240 -15.85 2.50 -12.59
N TYR A 241 -15.49 1.58 -11.70
CA TYR A 241 -15.56 0.14 -12.02
C TYR A 241 -17.02 -0.33 -12.00
N LYS A 242 -17.40 -1.16 -12.98
CA LYS A 242 -18.47 -2.12 -12.76
C LYS A 242 -17.89 -3.21 -11.87
N VAL A 243 -18.48 -3.39 -10.70
CA VAL A 243 -18.06 -4.41 -9.73
C VAL A 243 -18.39 -5.77 -10.33
N ASP A 244 -17.46 -6.36 -11.08
CA ASP A 244 -17.48 -7.79 -11.32
C ASP A 244 -16.92 -8.46 -10.06
N ALA A 245 -17.83 -9.02 -9.26
CA ALA A 245 -17.58 -9.52 -7.91
C ALA A 245 -16.55 -10.67 -7.82
N GLU A 246 -16.09 -11.19 -8.96
CA GLU A 246 -15.19 -12.35 -9.04
C GLU A 246 -13.70 -11.98 -9.16
N ASN A 247 -13.34 -10.73 -9.49
CA ASN A 247 -11.94 -10.29 -9.59
C ASN A 247 -11.74 -8.90 -8.96
N GLN A 248 -11.35 -8.87 -7.67
CA GLN A 248 -10.83 -7.65 -7.05
C GLN A 248 -9.42 -7.36 -7.60
N ASP A 249 -9.39 -6.65 -8.74
CA ASP A 249 -8.14 -6.21 -9.35
C ASP A 249 -7.47 -5.12 -8.51
N ALA A 250 -6.14 -4.95 -8.61
CA ALA A 250 -5.36 -3.96 -7.85
C ALA A 250 -5.93 -2.54 -7.97
N ALA A 251 -6.51 -2.24 -9.12
CA ALA A 251 -7.12 -0.96 -9.40
C ALA A 251 -8.43 -0.72 -8.61
N SER A 252 -9.18 -1.78 -8.28
CA SER A 252 -10.36 -1.70 -7.40
C SER A 252 -9.97 -1.37 -5.96
N VAL A 253 -8.91 -2.00 -5.45
CA VAL A 253 -8.34 -1.71 -4.12
C VAL A 253 -7.85 -0.26 -4.06
N CYS A 254 -7.14 0.19 -5.10
CA CYS A 254 -6.72 1.58 -5.22
C CYS A 254 -7.91 2.55 -5.15
N CYS A 255 -8.96 2.32 -5.92
CA CYS A 255 -10.16 3.15 -5.89
C CYS A 255 -10.82 3.18 -4.50
N GLN A 256 -10.95 2.03 -3.83
CA GLN A 256 -11.53 1.94 -2.47
C GLN A 256 -10.74 2.75 -1.44
N VAL A 257 -9.39 2.74 -1.53
CA VAL A 257 -8.54 3.57 -0.67
C VAL A 257 -8.86 5.05 -0.85
N PHE A 258 -8.95 5.53 -2.09
CA PHE A 258 -9.27 6.93 -2.36
C PHE A 258 -10.71 7.30 -1.98
N GLU A 259 -11.68 6.40 -2.14
CA GLU A 259 -13.04 6.60 -1.62
C GLU A 259 -13.07 6.74 -0.10
N ARG A 260 -12.29 5.92 0.63
CA ARG A 260 -12.15 6.04 2.08
C ARG A 260 -11.50 7.38 2.46
N ILE A 261 -10.41 7.76 1.80
CA ILE A 261 -9.74 9.05 2.02
C ILE A 261 -10.69 10.22 1.74
N ALA A 262 -11.47 10.18 0.66
CA ALA A 262 -12.42 11.24 0.32
C ALA A 262 -13.51 11.41 1.39
N ARG A 263 -13.99 10.30 2.00
CA ARG A 263 -15.02 10.30 3.06
C ARG A 263 -14.47 10.69 4.44
N GLU A 264 -13.26 10.25 4.77
CA GLU A 264 -12.73 10.31 6.14
C GLU A 264 -11.55 11.26 6.32
N GLY A 265 -10.82 11.61 5.26
CA GLY A 265 -9.60 12.41 5.27
C GLY A 265 -9.73 13.72 6.05
N ARG A 266 -10.87 14.41 5.89
CA ARG A 266 -11.18 15.65 6.62
C ARG A 266 -11.07 15.50 8.14
N LYS A 267 -11.41 14.34 8.70
CA LYS A 267 -11.31 14.08 10.16
C LYS A 267 -9.87 14.09 10.67
N PHE A 268 -8.89 13.90 9.78
CA PHE A 268 -7.47 13.75 10.13
C PHE A 268 -6.59 14.85 9.52
N GLY A 269 -7.20 15.86 8.89
CA GLY A 269 -6.46 16.96 8.25
C GLY A 269 -5.93 16.63 6.85
N LEU A 270 -6.37 15.52 6.24
CA LEU A 270 -5.99 15.15 4.88
C LEU A 270 -6.98 15.73 3.87
N GLY A 271 -6.50 16.65 3.04
CA GLY A 271 -7.17 17.15 1.84
C GLY A 271 -6.79 16.34 0.61
N LEU A 272 -7.70 16.26 -0.36
CA LEU A 272 -7.50 15.56 -1.63
C LEU A 272 -7.78 16.55 -2.78
N VAL A 273 -6.84 16.67 -3.70
CA VAL A 273 -6.98 17.44 -4.95
C VAL A 273 -6.84 16.48 -6.12
N LEU A 274 -7.83 16.47 -6.99
CA LEU A 274 -7.90 15.57 -8.14
C LEU A 274 -7.84 16.37 -9.42
N SER A 275 -6.84 16.09 -10.25
CA SER A 275 -6.74 16.61 -11.62
C SER A 275 -7.09 15.49 -12.60
N SER A 276 -7.98 15.76 -13.55
CA SER A 276 -8.37 14.78 -14.56
C SER A 276 -8.94 15.45 -15.80
N GLN A 277 -8.61 14.89 -16.97
CA GLN A 277 -9.19 15.29 -18.25
C GLN A 277 -10.57 14.66 -18.52
N ARG A 278 -10.91 13.57 -17.83
CA ARG A 278 -12.14 12.78 -18.03
C ARG A 278 -12.89 12.60 -16.72
N PRO A 279 -13.65 13.61 -16.26
CA PRO A 279 -14.40 13.50 -15.01
C PRO A 279 -15.44 12.36 -15.03
N SER A 280 -16.01 12.02 -16.18
CA SER A 280 -16.97 10.91 -16.30
C SER A 280 -16.39 9.52 -16.03
N GLU A 281 -15.07 9.37 -16.08
CA GLU A 281 -14.40 8.11 -15.75
C GLU A 281 -14.10 7.99 -14.24
N LEU A 282 -14.23 9.07 -13.47
CA LEU A 282 -13.95 9.07 -12.04
C LEU A 282 -15.06 8.40 -11.22
N SER A 283 -14.69 7.83 -10.06
CA SER A 283 -15.68 7.31 -9.11
C SER A 283 -16.69 8.40 -8.70
N PRO A 284 -18.00 8.19 -8.89
CA PRO A 284 -19.03 9.09 -8.42
C PRO A 284 -18.98 9.31 -6.90
N THR A 285 -18.53 8.31 -6.15
CA THR A 285 -18.33 8.42 -4.70
C THR A 285 -17.32 9.52 -4.40
N VAL A 286 -16.16 9.50 -5.05
CA VAL A 286 -15.10 10.49 -4.79
C VAL A 286 -15.55 11.87 -5.24
N LEU A 287 -16.14 11.99 -6.44
CA LEU A 287 -16.66 13.26 -6.94
C LEU A 287 -17.72 13.88 -6.03
N SER A 288 -18.59 13.07 -5.42
CA SER A 288 -19.61 13.56 -4.47
C SER A 288 -19.03 14.15 -3.18
N GLN A 289 -17.78 13.82 -2.83
CA GLN A 289 -17.09 14.37 -1.66
C GLN A 289 -16.26 15.61 -2.01
N CYS A 290 -16.08 15.92 -3.29
CA CYS A 290 -15.40 17.14 -3.73
C CYS A 290 -16.31 18.35 -3.49
N ASN A 291 -15.87 19.25 -2.61
CA ASN A 291 -16.63 20.46 -2.26
C ASN A 291 -16.24 21.69 -3.07
N THR A 292 -15.14 21.63 -3.83
CA THR A 292 -14.61 22.72 -4.66
C THR A 292 -14.28 22.15 -6.03
N PHE A 293 -14.66 22.87 -7.08
CA PHE A 293 -14.40 22.51 -8.46
C PHE A 293 -13.75 23.68 -9.18
N LEU A 294 -12.65 23.40 -9.88
CA LEU A 294 -12.02 24.31 -10.82
C LEU A 294 -12.16 23.71 -12.22
N LEU A 295 -13.13 24.20 -12.98
CA LEU A 295 -13.52 23.63 -14.26
C LEU A 295 -12.85 24.39 -15.40
N HIS A 296 -11.88 23.75 -16.04
CA HIS A 296 -11.31 24.22 -17.30
C HIS A 296 -12.23 23.88 -18.49
N ARG A 297 -11.74 24.14 -19.71
CA ARG A 297 -12.45 23.79 -20.93
C ARG A 297 -12.76 22.29 -20.99
N ILE A 298 -14.04 21.95 -21.08
CA ILE A 298 -14.53 20.57 -21.27
C ILE A 298 -15.38 20.55 -22.53
N SER A 299 -14.97 19.77 -23.53
CA SER A 299 -15.68 19.69 -24.81
C SER A 299 -16.55 18.44 -24.96
N ASN A 300 -16.32 17.40 -24.15
CA ASN A 300 -17.07 16.15 -24.22
C ASN A 300 -18.43 16.32 -23.54
N ASP A 301 -19.52 15.98 -24.25
CA ASP A 301 -20.89 16.10 -23.75
C ASP A 301 -21.14 15.27 -22.49
N ARG A 302 -20.57 14.05 -22.40
CA ARG A 302 -20.74 13.18 -21.22
C ARG A 302 -20.12 13.80 -19.96
N ASP A 303 -18.96 14.41 -20.11
CA ASP A 303 -18.26 15.08 -19.02
C ASP A 303 -19.01 16.35 -18.60
N GLN A 304 -19.53 17.12 -19.56
CA GLN A 304 -20.38 18.28 -19.27
C GLN A 304 -21.65 17.88 -18.51
N ASP A 305 -22.35 16.84 -18.96
CA ASP A 305 -23.56 16.35 -18.32
C ASP A 305 -23.31 15.88 -16.88
N LEU A 306 -22.17 15.22 -16.64
CA LEU A 306 -21.79 14.79 -15.30
C LEU A 306 -21.57 16.02 -14.39
N VAL A 307 -20.79 17.00 -14.84
CA VAL A 307 -20.51 18.21 -14.06
C VAL A 307 -21.79 18.99 -13.79
N GLN A 308 -22.71 19.08 -14.75
CA GLN A 308 -24.01 19.73 -14.58
C GLN A 308 -24.91 19.08 -13.51
N ARG A 309 -24.67 17.81 -13.14
CA ARG A 309 -25.41 17.14 -12.06
C ARG A 309 -24.90 17.50 -10.66
N PHE A 310 -23.65 17.92 -10.54
CA PHE A 310 -23.04 18.29 -9.27
C PHE A 310 -23.23 19.75 -8.90
N VAL A 311 -23.71 20.56 -9.85
CA VAL A 311 -23.86 22.01 -9.69
C VAL A 311 -25.35 22.37 -9.67
N PRO A 312 -25.79 23.31 -8.81
CA PRO A 312 -27.16 23.82 -8.79
C PRO A 312 -27.73 24.23 -10.15
N ASP A 313 -29.04 24.03 -10.35
CA ASP A 313 -29.72 24.26 -11.63
C ASP A 313 -29.56 25.68 -12.19
N ASN A 314 -29.48 26.69 -11.33
CA ASN A 314 -29.30 28.09 -11.71
C ASN A 314 -27.94 28.36 -12.38
N LEU A 315 -26.98 27.45 -12.28
CA LEU A 315 -25.63 27.60 -12.83
C LEU A 315 -25.42 26.81 -14.13
N LYS A 316 -26.40 26.00 -14.54
CA LYS A 316 -26.33 25.22 -15.79
C LYS A 316 -26.12 26.09 -17.02
N GLY A 317 -26.63 27.32 -17.02
CA GLY A 317 -26.42 28.28 -18.12
C GLY A 317 -24.94 28.63 -18.30
N LEU A 318 -24.21 28.84 -17.21
CA LEU A 318 -22.78 29.17 -17.23
C LEU A 318 -21.93 27.94 -17.65
N LEU A 319 -22.37 26.73 -17.30
CA LEU A 319 -21.69 25.50 -17.71
C LEU A 319 -21.81 25.20 -19.22
N ARG A 320 -22.77 25.81 -19.93
CA ARG A 320 -22.85 25.71 -21.40
C ARG A 320 -21.70 26.39 -22.13
N GLU A 321 -20.99 27.30 -21.44
CA GLU A 321 -19.80 27.97 -21.96
C GLU A 321 -18.50 27.18 -21.69
N LEU A 322 -18.56 26.04 -21.00
CA LEU A 322 -17.36 25.20 -20.77
C LEU A 322 -16.62 24.82 -22.07
N PRO A 323 -17.28 24.48 -23.19
CA PRO A 323 -16.57 24.14 -24.42
C PRO A 323 -15.88 25.31 -25.10
N SER A 324 -16.36 26.55 -24.87
CA SER A 324 -15.87 27.80 -25.46
C SER A 324 -14.81 28.49 -24.61
N LEU A 325 -14.55 28.00 -23.39
CA LEU A 325 -13.55 28.58 -22.49
C LEU A 325 -12.15 28.62 -23.16
N PRO A 326 -11.48 29.78 -23.17
CA PRO A 326 -10.10 29.87 -23.63
C PRO A 326 -9.15 29.16 -22.67
N SER A 327 -7.99 28.72 -23.19
CA SER A 327 -6.90 28.21 -22.36
C SER A 327 -6.55 29.19 -21.24
N GLN A 328 -6.02 28.70 -20.13
CA GLN A 328 -5.71 29.49 -18.92
C GLN A 328 -6.94 30.03 -18.17
N ASN A 329 -8.17 29.81 -18.64
CA ASN A 329 -9.39 30.22 -17.94
C ASN A 329 -10.11 29.00 -17.34
N ALA A 330 -10.80 29.23 -16.22
CA ALA A 330 -11.57 28.23 -15.52
C ALA A 330 -12.76 28.85 -14.79
N ILE A 331 -13.77 28.04 -14.52
CA ILE A 331 -14.88 28.39 -13.66
C ILE A 331 -14.61 27.79 -12.27
N LEU A 332 -14.53 28.64 -11.24
CA LEU A 332 -14.38 28.22 -9.85
C LEU A 332 -15.75 28.13 -9.17
N LEU A 333 -16.03 26.99 -8.53
CA LEU A 333 -17.29 26.67 -7.86
C LEU A 333 -17.04 26.01 -6.50
N GLY A 334 -18.04 26.07 -5.62
CA GLY A 334 -18.06 25.32 -4.37
C GLY A 334 -17.51 26.11 -3.18
N TRP A 335 -16.90 25.45 -2.20
CA TRP A 335 -16.47 26.09 -0.94
C TRP A 335 -15.45 27.21 -1.12
N ALA A 336 -14.68 27.20 -2.20
CA ALA A 336 -13.72 28.27 -2.50
C ALA A 336 -14.38 29.59 -2.93
N SER A 337 -15.65 29.60 -3.36
CA SER A 337 -16.36 30.81 -3.75
C SER A 337 -17.88 30.65 -3.62
N GLU A 338 -18.52 31.56 -2.87
CA GLU A 338 -19.97 31.54 -2.64
C GLU A 338 -20.78 31.63 -3.95
N LEU A 339 -20.24 32.35 -4.95
CA LEU A 339 -20.81 32.46 -6.29
C LEU A 339 -19.81 31.91 -7.31
N PRO A 340 -20.29 31.32 -8.41
CA PRO A 340 -19.42 30.94 -9.52
C PRO A 340 -18.67 32.13 -10.09
N VAL A 341 -17.36 31.99 -10.20
CA VAL A 341 -16.51 33.04 -10.77
C VAL A 341 -15.68 32.48 -11.90
N LEU A 342 -15.65 33.20 -13.01
CA LEU A 342 -14.71 32.96 -14.10
C LEU A 342 -13.35 33.52 -13.66
N VAL A 343 -12.35 32.65 -13.57
CA VAL A 343 -10.99 33.00 -13.17
C VAL A 343 -10.00 32.75 -14.30
N ARG A 344 -8.93 33.51 -14.31
CA ARG A 344 -7.77 33.30 -15.17
C ARG A 344 -6.58 32.88 -14.32
N MET A 345 -5.94 31.79 -14.69
CA MET A 345 -4.76 31.27 -14.00
C MET A 345 -3.56 32.17 -14.26
N ASN A 346 -2.75 32.42 -13.23
CA ASN A 346 -1.53 33.20 -13.38
C ASN A 346 -0.47 32.44 -14.19
N ASP A 347 0.34 33.17 -14.94
CA ASP A 347 1.52 32.60 -15.60
C ASP A 347 2.62 32.26 -14.59
N LEU A 348 3.19 31.07 -14.70
CA LEU A 348 4.39 30.70 -13.95
C LEU A 348 5.64 31.31 -14.61
N PRO A 349 6.62 31.78 -13.82
CA PRO A 349 7.96 32.11 -14.30
C PRO A 349 8.57 30.94 -15.06
N LYS A 350 9.34 31.19 -16.13
CA LYS A 350 9.92 30.13 -16.98
C LYS A 350 10.71 29.08 -16.18
N ALA A 351 11.43 29.50 -15.15
CA ALA A 351 12.21 28.60 -14.28
C ALA A 351 11.35 27.66 -13.42
N GLN A 352 10.06 27.93 -13.27
CA GLN A 352 9.11 27.16 -12.47
C GLN A 352 8.10 26.39 -13.34
N ARG A 353 8.21 26.46 -14.67
CA ARG A 353 7.32 25.74 -15.57
C ARG A 353 7.73 24.27 -15.62
N PRO A 354 6.77 23.32 -15.59
CA PRO A 354 7.08 21.92 -15.85
C PRO A 354 7.59 21.76 -17.28
N GLN A 355 8.33 20.68 -17.54
CA GLN A 355 8.73 20.27 -18.88
C GLN A 355 7.52 19.69 -19.63
N SER A 356 6.58 20.55 -20.02
CA SER A 356 5.29 20.18 -20.61
C SER A 356 5.06 20.81 -21.98
N ASP A 357 6.11 21.28 -22.64
CA ASP A 357 5.98 21.87 -23.98
C ASP A 357 5.56 20.78 -24.97
N ASP A 358 4.60 21.12 -25.84
CA ASP A 358 4.17 20.22 -26.91
C ASP A 358 5.39 19.82 -27.75
N PRO A 359 5.51 18.54 -28.14
CA PRO A 359 6.54 18.13 -29.08
C PRO A 359 6.48 19.00 -30.33
N ASP A 360 7.65 19.43 -30.82
CA ASP A 360 7.89 20.12 -32.09
C ASP A 360 7.65 19.21 -33.33
N PHE A 361 6.61 18.40 -33.26
CA PHE A 361 6.27 17.37 -34.23
C PHE A 361 6.24 17.92 -35.65
N TRP A 362 5.56 19.04 -35.88
CA TRP A 362 5.44 19.64 -37.21
C TRP A 362 6.77 20.18 -37.74
N ASP A 363 7.54 20.84 -36.88
CA ASP A 363 8.82 21.46 -37.26
C ASP A 363 9.85 20.39 -37.62
N VAL A 364 9.89 19.29 -36.87
CA VAL A 364 10.73 18.12 -37.15
C VAL A 364 10.24 17.37 -38.40
N TRP A 365 8.93 17.15 -38.52
CA TRP A 365 8.35 16.41 -39.65
C TRP A 365 8.56 17.12 -40.98
N THR A 366 8.44 18.45 -41.00
CA THR A 366 8.68 19.28 -42.18
C THR A 366 10.15 19.67 -42.37
N GLY A 367 11.00 19.38 -41.38
CA GLY A 367 12.42 19.75 -41.36
C GLY A 367 12.68 21.25 -41.28
N LYS A 368 11.65 22.06 -40.97
CA LYS A 368 11.73 23.51 -40.88
C LYS A 368 10.83 24.03 -39.77
N ASN A 369 11.34 24.96 -38.96
CA ASN A 369 10.51 25.64 -37.98
C ASN A 369 9.62 26.71 -38.61
N LYS A 370 8.73 27.31 -37.81
CA LYS A 370 7.84 28.42 -38.22
C LYS A 370 8.57 29.64 -38.80
N LYS A 371 9.89 29.79 -38.58
CA LYS A 371 10.74 30.86 -39.14
C LYS A 371 11.48 30.44 -40.42
N GLY A 372 11.28 29.21 -40.88
CA GLY A 372 11.94 28.64 -42.06
C GLY A 372 13.36 28.11 -41.79
N GLU A 373 13.80 28.08 -40.54
CA GLU A 373 15.11 27.53 -40.14
C GLU A 373 15.06 26.01 -40.15
N LYS A 374 16.14 25.36 -40.59
CA LYS A 374 16.20 23.91 -40.73
C LYS A 374 16.20 23.23 -39.34
N VAL A 375 15.29 22.31 -39.11
CA VAL A 375 15.21 21.49 -37.90
C VAL A 375 15.53 20.06 -38.28
N GLU A 376 16.74 19.60 -37.97
CA GLU A 376 17.15 18.21 -38.22
C GLU A 376 17.30 17.46 -36.90
N ARG A 377 16.70 16.26 -36.83
CA ARG A 377 16.95 15.29 -35.76
C ARG A 377 17.71 14.11 -36.33
N THR A 378 18.99 14.01 -35.97
CA THR A 378 19.81 12.85 -36.33
C THR A 378 19.45 11.67 -35.44
N ILE A 379 19.10 10.54 -36.03
CA ILE A 379 18.69 9.34 -35.30
C ILE A 379 19.91 8.45 -35.06
N SER A 380 20.13 8.04 -33.81
CA SER A 380 21.11 7.03 -33.43
C SER A 380 20.40 5.79 -32.88
N TRP A 381 19.91 4.92 -33.77
CA TRP A 381 19.24 3.68 -33.34
C TRP A 381 20.14 2.78 -32.51
N LYS A 382 21.45 2.81 -32.76
CA LYS A 382 22.42 2.03 -31.98
C LYS A 382 22.46 2.50 -30.53
N GLN A 383 22.55 3.80 -30.28
CA GLN A 383 22.56 4.34 -28.91
C GLN A 383 21.25 4.01 -28.17
N ILE A 384 20.10 4.13 -28.85
CA ILE A 384 18.80 3.78 -28.28
C ILE A 384 18.72 2.27 -27.98
N ALA A 385 19.21 1.42 -28.89
CA ALA A 385 19.22 -0.03 -28.70
C ALA A 385 20.17 -0.46 -27.57
N ASP A 386 21.36 0.14 -27.50
CA ASP A 386 22.36 -0.14 -26.45
C ASP A 386 21.83 0.29 -25.07
N ASP A 387 21.13 1.42 -24.98
CA ASP A 387 20.45 1.88 -23.76
C ASP A 387 19.27 0.98 -23.37
N TRP A 388 18.36 0.67 -24.30
CA TRP A 388 17.20 -0.20 -24.06
C TRP A 388 17.62 -1.61 -23.64
N GLN A 389 18.70 -2.14 -24.22
CA GLN A 389 19.27 -3.43 -23.84
C GLN A 389 20.16 -3.37 -22.59
N GLN A 390 20.32 -2.18 -21.99
CA GLN A 390 21.18 -1.92 -20.83
C GLN A 390 22.63 -2.42 -21.05
N LEU A 391 23.10 -2.34 -22.30
CA LEU A 391 24.47 -2.70 -22.66
C LEU A 391 25.47 -1.61 -22.30
N ALA A 392 24.99 -0.39 -22.04
CA ALA A 392 25.80 0.76 -21.67
C ALA A 392 25.94 0.88 -20.14
N ASP A 393 26.76 0.03 -19.52
CA ASP A 393 27.42 0.38 -18.25
C ASP A 393 28.68 -0.46 -17.99
N ALA A 394 29.80 -0.02 -18.58
CA ALA A 394 31.14 -0.43 -18.14
C ALA A 394 32.27 0.59 -18.46
N SER A 395 32.06 1.57 -19.33
CA SER A 395 33.17 2.41 -19.82
C SER A 395 33.13 3.91 -19.48
N ASN A 396 32.05 4.47 -18.92
CA ASN A 396 31.94 5.93 -18.74
C ASN A 396 31.86 6.48 -17.30
N LYS A 397 32.09 5.66 -16.25
CA LYS A 397 32.24 6.17 -14.86
C LYS A 397 33.61 6.78 -14.52
N LYS A 398 34.37 7.24 -15.52
CA LYS A 398 35.61 8.01 -15.31
C LYS A 398 35.62 9.22 -16.23
N GLN A 399 34.96 10.28 -15.81
CA GLN A 399 35.38 11.69 -15.94
C GLN A 399 34.16 12.57 -15.70
N GLU A 400 34.07 13.11 -14.50
CA GLU A 400 33.63 14.49 -14.23
C GLU A 400 33.93 14.76 -12.76
N ASP A 401 35.15 15.28 -12.54
CA ASP A 401 35.52 16.16 -11.42
C ASP A 401 35.14 17.61 -11.80
#